data_AF-A0A165YMM7-F1
#
_entry.id   AF-A0A165YMM7-F1
#
_cell.length_a   1.000
_cell.length_b   1.000
_cell.length_c   1.000
_cell.angle_alpha   90.00
_cell.angle_beta   90.00
_cell.angle_gamma   90.00
#
_symmetry.space_group_name_H-M   'P 1'
#
loop_
_entity.id
_entity.type
_entity.pdbx_description
1 polymer ?
#
loop_
_entity_poly.entity_id
_entity_poly.type
_entity_poly.pdbx_seq_one_letter_code
_entity_poly.pdbx_strand_id
1 'polypeptide(L)'
;MSARVPLPWPDGGIPLSPFLGPITGPLVGGFINRTRTGAGRGGIWRVVPSAKLATQQFYNLVPETYAPVLYKWKAARLRVSTHDERCYAPLDGKDINLVRVVVISCYKLFQRMTYDRMALLNAWNAHLLGILYLA
;
A
#
# COMPACT_ATOMS: atom_id res chain seq x y z
N MET A 1 32.89 -8.29 2.52
CA MET A 1 32.44 -6.99 1.97
C MET A 1 31.45 -7.26 0.84
N SER A 2 30.14 -7.20 1.10
CA SER A 2 29.13 -7.29 0.04
C SER A 2 28.52 -5.89 -0.09
N ALA A 3 28.90 -5.20 -1.16
CA ALA A 3 28.38 -3.90 -1.51
C ALA A 3 26.88 -4.04 -1.79
N ARG A 4 26.05 -3.46 -0.92
CA ARG A 4 24.65 -3.20 -1.22
C ARG A 4 24.64 -2.11 -2.28
N VAL A 5 24.56 -2.51 -3.55
CA VAL A 5 24.26 -1.60 -4.65
C VAL A 5 22.88 -1.01 -4.36
N PRO A 6 22.74 0.30 -4.10
CA PRO A 6 21.42 0.91 -4.02
C PRO A 6 20.81 0.78 -5.42
N LEU A 7 19.69 0.06 -5.51
CA LEU A 7 18.89 0.11 -6.74
C LEU A 7 18.54 1.59 -6.97
N PRO A 8 18.87 2.17 -8.14
CA PRO A 8 18.36 3.46 -8.50
C PRO A 8 16.85 3.29 -8.66
N TRP A 9 16.10 3.63 -7.62
CA TRP A 9 14.69 3.91 -7.81
C TRP A 9 14.66 5.06 -8.83
N PRO A 10 13.91 4.94 -9.94
CA PRO A 10 13.78 6.05 -10.87
C PRO A 10 13.24 7.22 -10.06
N ASP A 11 14.07 8.24 -9.92
CA ASP A 11 13.77 9.43 -9.15
C ASP A 11 12.47 10.07 -9.69
N GLY A 12 11.42 10.09 -8.86
CA GLY A 12 10.37 11.12 -8.98
C GLY A 12 8.93 10.74 -9.36
N GLY A 13 8.52 9.48 -9.49
CA GLY A 13 7.11 9.13 -9.75
C GLY A 13 6.54 8.14 -8.72
N ILE A 14 5.39 8.29 -8.06
CA ILE A 14 4.31 9.29 -8.09
C ILE A 14 3.95 9.51 -6.61
N PRO A 15 4.59 10.43 -5.86
CA PRO A 15 4.18 10.73 -4.48
C PRO A 15 2.76 11.30 -4.39
N LEU A 16 2.16 11.62 -5.54
CA LEU A 16 0.78 12.11 -5.68
C LEU A 16 -0.27 11.00 -5.79
N SER A 17 0.11 9.74 -6.03
CA SER A 17 -0.85 8.65 -6.25
C SER A 17 -1.81 8.44 -5.07
N PRO A 18 -1.39 8.50 -3.79
CA PRO A 18 -2.34 8.40 -2.67
C PRO A 18 -3.20 9.66 -2.50
N PHE A 19 -2.78 10.81 -3.05
CA PHE A 19 -3.49 12.08 -2.89
C PHE A 19 -4.55 12.33 -3.97
N LEU A 20 -4.39 11.74 -5.17
CA LEU A 20 -5.35 11.91 -6.26
C LEU A 20 -6.69 11.22 -6.00
N GLY A 21 -6.71 10.06 -5.35
CA GLY A 21 -7.94 9.31 -5.04
C GLY A 21 -8.95 10.12 -4.21
N PRO A 22 -8.54 10.67 -3.04
CA PRO A 22 -9.42 11.44 -2.18
C PRO A 22 -9.91 12.77 -2.78
N ILE A 23 -9.18 13.36 -3.74
CA ILE A 23 -9.59 14.60 -4.42
C ILE A 23 -10.61 14.29 -5.54
N THR A 24 -10.32 13.27 -6.35
CA THR A 24 -11.14 12.91 -7.52
C THR A 24 -12.47 12.26 -7.14
N GLY A 25 -12.51 11.49 -6.04
CA GLY A 25 -13.72 10.82 -5.56
C GLY A 25 -14.90 11.77 -5.28
N PRO A 26 -14.74 12.79 -4.40
CA PRO A 26 -15.78 13.77 -4.11
C PRO A 26 -16.13 14.66 -5.30
N LEU A 27 -15.17 15.00 -6.15
CA LEU A 27 -15.41 15.80 -7.36
C LEU A 27 -16.41 15.09 -8.29
N VAL A 28 -16.15 13.82 -8.58
CA VAL A 28 -17.01 12.97 -9.42
C VAL A 28 -18.32 12.66 -8.69
N GLY A 29 -18.27 12.37 -7.39
CA GLY A 29 -19.45 12.13 -6.56
C GLY A 29 -20.41 13.32 -6.50
N GLY A 30 -19.89 14.53 -6.38
CA GLY A 30 -20.66 15.78 -6.38
C GLY A 30 -21.28 16.11 -7.73
N PHE A 31 -20.58 15.81 -8.84
CA PHE A 31 -21.14 15.97 -10.20
C PHE A 31 -22.31 15.00 -10.45
N ILE A 32 -22.15 13.74 -10.06
CA ILE A 32 -23.20 12.70 -10.18
C ILE A 32 -24.43 13.04 -9.33
N ASN A 33 -24.24 13.69 -8.18
CA ASN A 33 -25.35 14.08 -7.30
C ASN A 33 -26.09 15.32 -7.83
N ARG A 34 -25.37 16.30 -8.41
CA ARG A 34 -25.98 17.54 -8.94
C ARG A 34 -26.80 17.34 -10.22
N THR A 35 -26.41 16.39 -11.06
CA THR A 35 -27.05 16.15 -12.38
C THR A 35 -28.37 15.36 -12.29
N ARG A 36 -28.77 14.87 -11.11
CA ARG A 36 -29.96 14.03 -10.97
C ARG A 36 -30.83 14.48 -9.81
N THR A 37 -32.02 14.97 -10.15
CA THR A 37 -33.06 15.57 -9.27
C THR A 37 -33.68 14.61 -8.25
N GLY A 38 -33.08 13.44 -8.00
CA GLY A 38 -33.61 12.40 -7.11
C GLY A 38 -32.68 12.20 -5.92
N ALA A 39 -33.10 12.71 -4.77
CA ALA A 39 -32.36 12.68 -3.51
C ALA A 39 -31.97 11.26 -3.06
N GLY A 40 -30.69 11.10 -2.75
CA GLY A 40 -30.20 10.15 -1.74
C GLY A 40 -30.02 8.70 -2.20
N ARG A 41 -28.88 8.11 -1.79
CA ARG A 41 -28.57 6.66 -1.78
C ARG A 41 -28.10 6.01 -3.10
N GLY A 42 -28.29 6.63 -4.26
CA GLY A 42 -27.89 6.02 -5.56
C GLY A 42 -26.41 6.12 -5.95
N GLY A 43 -25.61 6.96 -5.27
CA GLY A 43 -24.21 7.22 -5.64
C GLY A 43 -23.26 6.05 -5.37
N ILE A 44 -23.41 5.40 -4.21
CA ILE A 44 -22.47 4.36 -3.76
C ILE A 44 -22.54 3.11 -4.66
N TRP A 45 -23.73 2.73 -5.12
CA TRP A 45 -23.94 1.60 -6.02
C TRP A 45 -23.28 1.76 -7.40
N ARG A 46 -22.91 3.00 -7.79
CA ARG A 46 -22.18 3.28 -9.02
C ARG A 46 -20.66 3.25 -8.85
N VAL A 47 -20.17 3.49 -7.64
CA VAL A 47 -18.73 3.49 -7.32
C VAL A 47 -18.25 2.08 -6.92
N VAL A 48 -19.13 1.25 -6.35
CA VAL A 48 -18.78 -0.12 -5.94
C VAL A 48 -18.29 -0.99 -7.11
N PRO A 49 -18.93 -1.00 -8.31
CA PRO A 49 -18.43 -1.77 -9.44
C PRO A 49 -17.07 -1.31 -9.96
N SER A 50 -16.82 0.01 -10.01
CA SER A 50 -15.53 0.54 -10.47
C SER A 50 -14.40 0.23 -9.49
N ALA A 51 -14.66 0.29 -8.18
CA ALA A 51 -13.71 -0.14 -7.16
C ALA A 51 -13.39 -1.64 -7.27
N LYS A 52 -14.39 -2.49 -7.51
CA LYS A 52 -14.19 -3.93 -7.72
C LYS A 52 -13.31 -4.21 -8.94
N LEU A 53 -13.56 -3.54 -10.06
CA LEU A 53 -12.77 -3.69 -11.29
C LEU A 53 -11.32 -3.26 -11.09
N ALA A 54 -11.09 -2.12 -10.43
CA ALA A 54 -9.75 -1.63 -10.12
C ALA A 54 -8.98 -2.64 -9.23
N THR A 55 -9.63 -3.18 -8.21
CA THR A 55 -9.03 -4.20 -7.33
C THR A 55 -8.71 -5.49 -8.08
N GLN A 56 -9.63 -5.97 -8.94
CA GLN A 56 -9.37 -7.16 -9.75
C GLN A 56 -8.20 -6.96 -10.71
N GLN A 57 -8.10 -5.78 -11.32
CA GLN A 57 -7.03 -5.42 -12.22
C GLN A 57 -5.69 -5.35 -11.47
N PHE A 58 -5.67 -4.81 -10.25
CA PHE A 58 -4.48 -4.81 -9.40
C PHE A 58 -3.97 -6.24 -9.12
N TYR A 59 -4.85 -7.17 -8.74
CA TYR A 59 -4.44 -8.57 -8.48
C TYR A 59 -3.90 -9.28 -9.72
N ASN A 60 -4.41 -8.94 -10.91
CA ASN A 60 -3.98 -9.59 -12.15
C ASN A 60 -2.67 -9.01 -12.72
N LEU A 61 -2.41 -7.72 -12.51
CA LEU A 61 -1.26 -7.02 -13.11
C LEU A 61 -0.05 -6.90 -12.18
N VAL A 62 -0.25 -6.95 -10.86
CA VAL A 62 0.85 -6.76 -9.92
C VAL A 62 1.43 -8.12 -9.53
N PRO A 63 2.62 -8.48 -10.03
CA PRO A 63 3.30 -9.68 -9.56
C PRO A 63 3.66 -9.52 -8.09
N GLU A 64 3.77 -10.65 -7.39
CA GLU A 64 4.20 -10.70 -5.99
C GLU A 64 5.50 -9.91 -5.80
N THR A 65 5.40 -8.73 -5.17
CA THR A 65 6.52 -7.77 -5.06
C THR A 65 7.31 -7.98 -3.75
N TYR A 66 6.89 -8.91 -2.89
CA TYR A 66 7.54 -9.16 -1.62
C TYR A 66 8.83 -9.97 -1.81
N ALA A 67 9.95 -9.25 -1.96
CA ALA A 67 11.29 -9.78 -2.16
C ALA A 67 11.66 -10.98 -1.25
N PRO A 68 11.39 -10.98 0.06
CA PRO A 68 11.80 -12.11 0.90
C PRO A 68 10.96 -13.38 0.67
N VAL A 69 9.73 -13.29 0.16
CA VAL A 69 8.96 -14.48 -0.32
C VAL A 69 9.53 -15.01 -1.62
N LEU A 70 9.90 -14.13 -2.56
CA LEU A 70 10.58 -14.54 -3.79
C LEU A 70 11.90 -15.27 -3.51
N TYR A 71 12.67 -14.79 -2.52
CA TYR A 71 13.90 -15.45 -2.08
C TYR A 71 13.64 -16.79 -1.39
N LYS A 72 12.53 -16.95 -0.65
CA LYS A 72 12.13 -18.23 -0.07
C LYS A 72 11.83 -19.27 -1.16
N TRP A 73 11.05 -18.89 -2.18
CA TRP A 73 10.74 -19.80 -3.30
C TRP A 73 11.98 -20.14 -4.13
N LYS A 74 12.87 -19.18 -4.35
CA LYS A 74 14.13 -19.40 -5.06
C LYS A 74 15.06 -20.33 -4.26
N ALA A 75 15.20 -20.12 -2.95
CA ALA A 75 16.00 -20.98 -2.07
C ALA A 75 15.44 -22.41 -2.02
N ALA A 76 14.11 -22.58 -1.97
CA ALA A 76 13.48 -23.90 -2.04
C ALA A 76 13.78 -24.64 -3.35
N ARG A 77 13.75 -23.93 -4.48
CA ARG A 77 14.09 -24.51 -5.80
C ARG A 77 15.58 -24.91 -5.88
N LEU A 78 16.48 -24.10 -5.31
CA LEU A 78 17.93 -24.37 -5.26
C LEU A 78 18.29 -25.58 -4.40
N ARG A 79 17.56 -25.83 -3.30
CA ARG A 79 17.76 -27.03 -2.45
C ARG A 79 17.52 -28.33 -3.20
N VAL A 80 16.52 -28.36 -4.07
CA VAL A 80 16.16 -29.55 -4.88
C VAL A 80 17.18 -29.81 -5.98
N SER A 81 17.74 -28.76 -6.60
CA SER A 81 18.65 -28.92 -7.76
C SER A 81 20.10 -29.21 -7.37
N THR A 82 20.59 -28.67 -6.26
CA THR A 82 22.03 -28.67 -5.93
C THR A 82 22.37 -29.64 -4.80
N HIS A 83 21.36 -30.21 -4.13
CA HIS A 83 21.50 -31.10 -2.97
C HIS A 83 22.41 -30.52 -1.86
N ASP A 84 22.54 -29.20 -1.79
CA ASP A 84 23.36 -28.48 -0.81
C ASP A 84 22.43 -27.77 0.19
N GLU A 85 22.48 -28.22 1.44
CA GLU A 85 21.59 -27.79 2.52
C GLU A 85 21.93 -26.38 3.06
N ARG A 86 23.00 -25.75 2.58
CA ARG A 86 23.49 -24.44 3.04
C ARG A 86 22.69 -23.24 2.54
N CYS A 87 21.72 -23.43 1.65
CA CYS A 87 20.87 -22.34 1.16
C CYS A 87 19.90 -21.89 2.25
N TYR A 88 20.20 -20.79 2.94
CA TYR A 88 19.36 -20.23 4.01
C TYR A 88 18.59 -18.99 3.52
N ALA A 89 17.26 -18.99 3.67
CA ALA A 89 16.44 -17.81 3.43
C ALA A 89 16.40 -16.94 4.70
N PRO A 90 16.39 -15.60 4.60
CA PRO A 90 16.30 -14.70 5.78
C PRO A 90 15.06 -14.92 6.67
N LEU A 91 14.06 -15.64 6.15
CA LEU A 91 12.81 -16.01 6.82
C LEU A 91 12.85 -17.36 7.55
N ASP A 92 13.83 -18.23 7.30
CA ASP A 92 13.84 -19.61 7.83
C ASP A 92 14.34 -19.73 9.28
N GLY A 93 14.86 -18.65 9.87
CA GLY A 93 15.56 -18.70 11.18
C GLY A 93 15.08 -17.71 12.23
N LYS A 94 13.86 -17.20 12.14
CA LYS A 94 13.32 -16.29 13.15
C LYS A 94 12.15 -16.93 13.87
N ASP A 95 12.39 -17.30 15.12
CA ASP A 95 11.33 -17.46 16.12
C ASP A 95 10.74 -16.07 16.39
N ILE A 96 9.74 -15.71 15.58
CA ILE A 96 9.12 -14.39 15.64
C ILE A 96 8.17 -14.38 16.82
N ASN A 97 8.64 -13.83 17.94
CA ASN A 97 7.76 -13.49 19.07
C ASN A 97 6.69 -12.49 18.60
N LEU A 98 5.46 -12.96 18.40
CA LEU A 98 4.32 -12.18 17.90
C LEU A 98 4.13 -10.89 18.70
N VAL A 99 4.19 -10.97 20.03
CA VAL A 99 4.05 -9.82 20.92
C VAL A 99 5.12 -8.76 20.64
N ARG A 100 6.38 -9.17 20.47
CA ARG A 100 7.49 -8.26 20.17
C ARG A 100 7.30 -7.61 18.80
N VAL A 101 6.82 -8.35 17.81
CA VAL A 101 6.55 -7.82 16.46
C VAL A 101 5.43 -6.78 16.50
N VAL A 102 4.36 -7.05 17.25
CA VAL A 102 3.25 -6.11 17.42
C VAL A 102 3.72 -4.83 18.09
N VAL A 103 4.44 -4.93 19.22
CA VAL A 103 4.97 -3.76 19.94
C VAL A 103 5.92 -2.95 19.07
N ILE A 104 6.83 -3.60 18.35
CA ILE A 104 7.76 -2.90 17.44
C ILE A 104 7.01 -2.24 16.28
N SER A 105 5.98 -2.88 15.73
CA SER A 105 5.18 -2.32 14.64
C SER A 105 4.41 -1.08 15.11
N CYS A 106 3.77 -1.14 16.29
CA CYS A 106 3.09 0.00 16.90
C CYS A 106 4.05 1.15 17.22
N TYR A 107 5.21 0.86 17.79
CA TYR A 107 6.21 1.89 18.11
C TYR A 107 6.78 2.54 16.84
N LYS A 108 7.09 1.75 15.81
CA LYS A 108 7.55 2.26 14.52
C LYS A 108 6.51 3.13 13.83
N LEU A 109 5.22 2.78 13.95
CA LEU A 109 4.13 3.57 13.40
C LEU A 109 4.07 4.96 14.06
N PHE A 110 4.21 5.02 15.38
CA PHE A 110 4.23 6.29 16.13
C PHE A 110 5.45 7.13 15.78
N GLN A 111 6.64 6.52 15.69
CA GLN A 111 7.85 7.19 15.24
C GLN A 111 7.71 7.71 13.80
N ARG A 112 7.08 6.95 12.90
CA ARG A 112 6.85 7.38 11.51
C ARG A 112 5.90 8.57 11.44
N MET A 113 4.87 8.60 12.29
CA MET A 113 3.87 9.67 12.36
C MET A 113 4.50 11.02 12.73
N THR A 114 5.51 11.05 13.62
CA THR A 114 6.14 12.30 14.05
C THR A 114 7.31 12.76 13.19
N TYR A 115 8.06 11.84 12.60
CA TYR A 115 9.33 12.18 11.92
C TYR A 115 9.26 12.20 10.39
N ASP A 116 8.20 11.68 9.77
CA ASP A 116 8.10 11.61 8.31
C ASP A 116 7.39 12.85 7.72
N ARG A 117 8.00 13.50 6.72
CA ARG A 117 7.44 14.70 6.05
C ARG A 117 6.07 14.44 5.41
N MET A 118 5.83 13.20 5.01
CA MET A 118 4.56 12.78 4.40
C MET A 118 3.39 12.77 5.38
N ALA A 119 3.65 12.61 6.69
CA ALA A 119 2.61 12.60 7.71
C ALA A 119 1.94 13.98 7.85
N LEU A 120 2.71 15.06 7.74
CA LEU A 120 2.20 16.43 7.78
C LEU A 120 1.30 16.74 6.58
N LEU A 121 1.70 16.32 5.37
CA LEU A 121 0.91 16.51 4.16
C LEU A 121 -0.41 15.70 4.20
N ASN A 122 -0.36 14.48 4.74
CA ASN A 122 -1.55 13.66 4.93
C ASN A 122 -2.49 14.26 6.00
N ALA A 123 -1.95 14.81 7.09
CA ALA A 123 -2.75 15.49 8.11
C ALA A 123 -3.46 16.73 7.54
N TRP A 124 -2.78 17.51 6.69
CA TRP A 124 -3.39 18.64 5.99
C TRP A 124 -4.51 18.20 5.03
N ASN A 125 -4.27 17.18 4.21
CA ASN A 125 -5.30 16.63 3.33
C ASN A 125 -6.50 16.06 4.09
N ALA A 126 -6.28 15.42 5.24
CA ALA A 126 -7.36 14.93 6.10
C ALA A 126 -8.25 16.09 6.61
N HIS A 127 -7.66 17.24 6.97
CA HIS A 127 -8.44 18.41 7.38
C HIS A 127 -9.27 18.98 6.22
N LEU A 128 -8.68 19.11 5.01
CA LEU A 128 -9.41 19.56 3.82
C LEU A 128 -10.59 18.64 3.46
N LEU A 129 -10.37 17.33 3.50
CA LEU A 129 -11.42 16.34 3.24
C LEU A 129 -12.50 16.34 4.32
N GLY A 130 -12.12 16.52 5.58
CA GLY A 130 -13.06 16.66 6.69
C GLY A 130 -14.02 17.82 6.46
N ILE A 131 -13.49 18.99 6.08
CA ILE A 131 -14.31 20.16 5.74
C ILE A 131 -15.21 19.86 4.53
N LEU A 132 -14.68 19.26 3.47
CA LEU A 132 -15.44 18.98 2.24
C LEU A 132 -16.59 17.98 2.44
N TYR A 133 -16.47 17.04 3.39
CA TYR A 133 -17.48 16.00 3.61
C TYR A 133 -18.50 16.37 4.70
N LEU A 134 -18.15 17.29 5.60
CA LEU A 134 -19.05 17.86 6.61
C LEU A 134 -19.84 19.07 6.10
N ALA A 135 -19.33 19.79 5.09
CA ALA A 135 -20.02 20.88 4.40
C ALA A 135 -21.05 20.35 3.39
#